data_AF-A0A653DGP9-F1
#
_entry.id   AF-A0A653DGP9-F1
#
_cell.length_a   1.000
_cell.length_b   1.000
_cell.length_c   1.000
_cell.angle_alpha   90.00
_cell.angle_beta   90.00
_cell.angle_gamma   90.00
#
_symmetry.space_group_name_H-M   'P 1'
#
loop_
_entity.id
_entity.type
_entity.pdbx_description
1 polymer ?
#
loop_
_entity_poly.entity_id
_entity_poly.type
_entity_poly.pdbx_seq_one_letter_code
_entity_poly.pdbx_strand_id
1 'polypeptide(L)'
;MWRNVNGHNLFNLVYADSDEWLRVFQSYVLLTRLVVQTSKPKSSSTTVQIFERSVQSSRFCFLEQARNNNNIHGADYAVLDQWYKWIRANHDISLDLIVYLRCPPEVAYERAKERGRPEEAHVPLEYLQQLHETHEKWLMSEDSPNTIPVVVFNVDTTIEEVEEQYKMNQDKILGLDKREIKNVDEESKEKIKKTLKF
;
A
#
# COMPACT_ATOMS: atom_id res chain seq x y z
N MET A 1 -0.93 0.94 -17.38
CA MET A 1 -0.48 1.80 -16.25
C MET A 1 -1.74 2.20 -15.49
N TRP A 2 -1.77 2.13 -14.15
CA TRP A 2 -2.99 2.28 -13.31
C TRP A 2 -3.82 3.55 -13.55
N ARG A 3 -3.26 4.58 -14.20
CA ARG A 3 -3.94 5.83 -14.57
C ARG A 3 -4.85 5.72 -15.80
N ASN A 4 -4.58 4.78 -16.70
CA ASN A 4 -5.27 4.67 -17.98
C ASN A 4 -5.83 3.25 -18.18
N VAL A 5 -7.13 3.17 -18.45
CA VAL A 5 -7.80 1.94 -18.87
C VAL A 5 -8.31 2.13 -20.29
N ASN A 6 -7.78 1.37 -21.24
CA ASN A 6 -8.24 1.35 -22.63
C ASN A 6 -8.39 2.75 -23.28
N GLY A 7 -7.43 3.65 -23.07
CA GLY A 7 -7.46 5.02 -23.60
C GLY A 7 -8.11 6.05 -22.66
N HIS A 8 -8.87 5.62 -21.65
CA HIS A 8 -9.48 6.52 -20.67
C HIS A 8 -8.52 6.84 -19.53
N ASN A 9 -8.12 8.10 -19.39
CA ASN A 9 -7.30 8.57 -18.27
C ASN A 9 -8.19 8.75 -17.01
N LEU A 10 -8.38 7.65 -16.26
CA LEU A 10 -9.17 7.65 -15.03
C LEU A 10 -8.62 8.63 -13.98
N PHE A 11 -7.30 8.84 -13.95
CA PHE A 11 -6.69 9.78 -13.02
C PHE A 11 -7.16 11.22 -13.31
N ASN A 12 -7.15 11.62 -14.58
CA ASN A 12 -7.70 12.91 -14.99
C ASN A 12 -9.22 13.01 -14.74
N LEU A 13 -9.96 11.92 -14.98
CA LEU A 13 -11.41 11.88 -14.76
C LEU A 13 -11.77 12.09 -13.29
N VAL A 14 -11.01 11.52 -12.34
CA VAL A 14 -11.23 11.75 -10.89
C VAL A 14 -11.03 13.22 -10.51
N TYR A 15 -10.06 13.91 -11.11
CA TYR A 15 -9.87 15.34 -10.83
C TYR A 15 -10.90 16.23 -11.53
N ALA A 16 -11.48 15.77 -12.64
CA ALA A 16 -12.56 16.46 -13.32
C ALA A 16 -13.90 16.31 -12.58
N ASP A 17 -14.20 15.10 -12.10
CA ASP A 17 -15.42 14.76 -11.36
C ASP A 17 -15.15 13.56 -10.43
N SER A 18 -14.78 13.87 -9.18
CA SER A 18 -14.45 12.83 -8.19
C SER A 18 -15.69 12.02 -7.80
N ASP A 19 -16.87 12.62 -7.77
CA ASP A 19 -18.09 11.94 -7.33
C ASP A 19 -18.47 10.83 -8.31
N GLU A 20 -18.28 11.08 -9.61
CA GLU A 20 -18.56 10.07 -10.63
C GLU A 20 -17.43 9.03 -10.77
N TRP A 21 -16.17 9.46 -10.74
CA TRP A 21 -15.07 8.60 -11.18
C TRP A 21 -14.27 7.93 -10.07
N LEU A 22 -14.39 8.38 -8.81
CA LEU A 22 -13.56 7.85 -7.73
C LEU A 22 -13.77 6.34 -7.53
N ARG A 23 -15.02 5.86 -7.53
CA ARG A 23 -15.34 4.43 -7.37
C ARG A 23 -14.72 3.57 -8.48
N VAL A 24 -14.79 4.04 -9.73
CA VAL A 24 -14.23 3.36 -10.90
C VAL A 24 -12.71 3.34 -10.82
N PHE A 25 -12.12 4.47 -10.47
CA PHE A 25 -10.68 4.61 -10.32
C PHE A 25 -10.13 3.74 -9.18
N GLN A 26 -10.75 3.74 -7.99
CA GLN A 26 -10.34 2.89 -6.87
C GLN A 26 -10.44 1.41 -7.21
N SER A 27 -11.50 0.98 -7.90
CA SER A 27 -11.66 -0.39 -8.39
C SER A 27 -10.54 -0.78 -9.35
N TYR A 28 -10.22 0.08 -10.32
CA TYR A 28 -9.17 -0.20 -11.29
C TYR A 28 -7.77 -0.19 -10.66
N VAL A 29 -7.48 0.75 -9.75
CA VAL A 29 -6.23 0.76 -8.99
C VAL A 29 -6.08 -0.54 -8.20
N LEU A 30 -7.11 -0.98 -7.48
CA LEU A 30 -7.11 -2.24 -6.74
C LEU A 30 -6.76 -3.42 -7.66
N LEU A 31 -7.40 -3.53 -8.83
CA LEU A 31 -7.10 -4.57 -9.82
C LEU A 31 -5.64 -4.50 -10.30
N THR A 32 -5.15 -3.32 -10.67
CA THR A 32 -3.77 -3.20 -11.16
C THR A 32 -2.72 -3.51 -10.10
N ARG A 33 -3.00 -3.19 -8.82
CA ARG A 33 -2.12 -3.55 -7.70
C ARG A 33 -2.14 -5.05 -7.42
N LEU A 34 -3.31 -5.69 -7.50
CA LEU A 34 -3.44 -7.13 -7.40
C LEU A 34 -2.59 -7.84 -8.46
N VAL A 35 -2.72 -7.44 -9.74
CA VAL A 35 -1.94 -8.01 -10.85
C VAL A 35 -0.44 -7.87 -10.60
N VAL A 36 0.02 -6.73 -10.09
CA VAL A 36 1.44 -6.51 -9.78
C VAL A 36 1.90 -7.37 -8.60
N GLN A 37 1.16 -7.41 -7.49
CA GLN A 37 1.56 -8.18 -6.30
C GLN A 37 1.51 -9.68 -6.51
N THR A 38 0.60 -10.16 -7.35
CA THR A 38 0.50 -11.59 -7.71
C THR A 38 1.36 -11.98 -8.91
N SER A 39 2.13 -11.04 -9.45
CA SER A 39 3.03 -11.32 -10.56
C SER A 39 4.18 -12.23 -10.11
N LYS A 40 4.52 -13.20 -10.95
CA LYS A 40 5.64 -14.10 -10.68
C LYS A 40 6.96 -13.32 -10.71
N PRO A 41 7.96 -13.73 -9.90
CA PRO A 41 9.29 -13.19 -9.99
C PRO A 41 9.83 -13.29 -11.42
N LYS A 42 10.60 -12.28 -11.86
CA LYS A 42 11.17 -12.23 -13.21
C LYS A 42 12.17 -13.35 -13.49
N SER A 43 12.80 -13.89 -12.46
CA SER A 43 13.79 -14.96 -12.51
C SER A 43 13.63 -15.88 -11.30
N SER A 44 14.03 -17.15 -11.42
CA SER A 44 14.12 -18.09 -10.29
C SER A 44 15.15 -17.68 -9.24
N SER A 45 16.05 -16.75 -9.57
CA SER A 45 17.04 -16.17 -8.65
C SER A 45 16.55 -14.92 -7.92
N THR A 46 15.34 -14.44 -8.20
CA THR A 46 14.78 -13.26 -7.54
C THR A 46 14.44 -13.61 -6.10
N THR A 47 15.14 -12.99 -5.15
CA THR A 47 14.93 -13.18 -3.71
C THR A 47 14.01 -12.13 -3.09
N VAL A 48 13.84 -10.98 -3.75
CA VAL A 48 13.05 -9.85 -3.26
C VAL A 48 12.20 -9.29 -4.39
N GLN A 49 10.91 -9.07 -4.13
CA GLN A 49 10.00 -8.31 -5.00
C GLN A 49 9.60 -7.02 -4.29
N ILE A 50 9.87 -5.89 -4.92
CA ILE A 50 9.48 -4.58 -4.40
C ILE A 50 8.30 -4.05 -5.21
N PHE A 51 7.29 -3.56 -4.51
CA PHE A 51 6.08 -2.99 -5.10
C PHE A 51 5.95 -1.51 -4.75
N GLU A 52 5.66 -0.67 -5.74
CA GLU A 52 5.23 0.70 -5.49
C GLU A 52 3.77 0.66 -5.00
N ARG A 53 3.57 0.86 -3.69
CA ARG A 53 2.29 0.66 -2.98
C ARG A 53 1.80 -0.80 -3.05
N SER A 54 0.58 -1.02 -2.57
CA SER A 54 -0.01 -2.35 -2.43
C SER A 54 -1.55 -2.33 -2.45
N VAL A 55 -2.16 -3.51 -2.58
CA VAL A 55 -3.59 -3.76 -2.37
C VAL A 55 -3.99 -3.31 -0.97
N GLN A 56 -3.15 -3.53 0.04
CA GLN A 56 -3.36 -3.09 1.43
C GLN A 56 -3.44 -1.56 1.52
N SER A 57 -2.50 -0.82 0.91
CA SER A 57 -2.54 0.66 0.93
C SER A 57 -3.76 1.22 0.19
N SER A 58 -4.24 0.53 -0.86
CA SER A 58 -5.47 0.92 -1.56
C SER A 58 -6.68 0.80 -0.63
N ARG A 59 -6.70 -0.22 0.22
CA ARG A 59 -7.77 -0.47 1.19
C ARG A 59 -7.69 0.39 2.44
N PHE A 60 -6.53 0.49 3.08
CA PHE A 60 -6.39 1.09 4.42
C PHE A 60 -5.98 2.57 4.40
N CYS A 61 -5.45 3.07 3.28
CA CYS A 61 -5.21 4.51 3.10
C CYS A 61 -6.27 5.13 2.21
N PHE A 62 -6.25 4.82 0.91
CA PHE A 62 -7.03 5.56 -0.08
C PHE A 62 -8.54 5.38 0.06
N LEU A 63 -9.01 4.15 0.29
CA LEU A 63 -10.43 3.89 0.50
C LEU A 63 -10.94 4.45 1.84
N GLU A 64 -10.13 4.39 2.91
CA GLU A 64 -10.47 5.00 4.20
C GLU A 64 -10.50 6.53 4.11
N GLN A 65 -9.55 7.14 3.39
CA GLN A 65 -9.53 8.59 3.16
C GLN A 65 -10.78 9.03 2.39
N ALA A 66 -11.12 8.34 1.29
CA ALA A 66 -12.33 8.60 0.54
C ALA A 66 -13.59 8.52 1.41
N ARG A 67 -13.66 7.52 2.31
CA ARG A 67 -14.77 7.36 3.25
C ARG A 67 -14.83 8.48 4.28
N ASN A 68 -13.70 8.82 4.92
CA ASN A 68 -13.65 9.84 5.96
C ASN A 68 -14.05 11.23 5.42
N ASN A 69 -13.79 11.48 4.14
CA ASN A 69 -14.13 12.73 3.49
C ASN A 69 -15.56 12.75 2.90
N ASN A 70 -16.31 11.66 3.01
CA ASN A 70 -17.60 11.45 2.33
C ASN A 70 -17.53 11.53 0.79
N ASN A 71 -16.36 11.27 0.20
CA ASN A 71 -16.15 11.28 -1.25
C ASN A 71 -16.57 9.95 -1.92
N ILE A 72 -17.02 8.97 -1.14
CA ILE A 72 -17.48 7.69 -1.65
C ILE A 72 -18.77 7.27 -0.95
N HIS A 73 -19.76 6.85 -1.73
CA HIS A 73 -21.02 6.37 -1.20
C HIS A 73 -20.79 5.09 -0.37
N GLY A 74 -21.57 4.90 0.69
CA GLY A 74 -21.41 3.75 1.60
C GLY A 74 -21.52 2.38 0.90
N ALA A 75 -22.36 2.28 -0.14
CA ALA A 75 -22.47 1.08 -0.96
C ALA A 75 -21.19 0.81 -1.77
N ASP A 76 -20.61 1.84 -2.40
CA ASP A 76 -19.36 1.70 -3.18
C ASP A 76 -18.20 1.29 -2.27
N TYR A 77 -18.10 1.91 -1.10
CA TYR A 77 -17.14 1.52 -0.08
C TYR A 77 -17.30 0.04 0.32
N ALA A 78 -18.53 -0.39 0.60
CA ALA A 78 -18.81 -1.76 1.00
C ALA A 78 -18.43 -2.77 -0.10
N VAL A 79 -18.72 -2.46 -1.36
CA VAL A 79 -18.35 -3.30 -2.50
C VAL A 79 -16.83 -3.42 -2.65
N LEU A 80 -16.10 -2.30 -2.57
CA LEU A 80 -14.63 -2.31 -2.65
C LEU A 80 -13.98 -3.05 -1.48
N ASP A 81 -14.54 -2.94 -0.27
CA ASP A 81 -14.11 -3.71 0.90
C ASP A 81 -14.37 -5.21 0.74
N GLN A 82 -15.51 -5.61 0.15
CA GLN A 82 -15.79 -7.01 -0.18
C GLN A 82 -14.82 -7.56 -1.22
N TRP A 83 -14.50 -6.78 -2.25
CA TRP A 83 -13.45 -7.14 -3.21
C TRP A 83 -12.11 -7.38 -2.51
N TYR A 84 -11.67 -6.47 -1.65
CA TYR A 84 -10.45 -6.65 -0.87
C TYR A 84 -10.47 -7.94 -0.03
N LYS A 85 -11.58 -8.21 0.68
CA LYS A 85 -11.75 -9.43 1.48
C LYS A 85 -11.67 -10.70 0.63
N TRP A 86 -12.34 -10.70 -0.54
CA TRP A 86 -12.28 -11.81 -1.48
C TRP A 86 -10.86 -12.01 -2.01
N ILE A 87 -10.17 -10.94 -2.42
CA ILE A 87 -8.79 -10.99 -2.90
C ILE A 87 -7.88 -11.62 -1.84
N ARG A 88 -7.94 -11.12 -0.60
CA ARG A 88 -7.14 -11.64 0.51
C ARG A 88 -7.39 -13.12 0.79
N ALA A 89 -8.61 -13.61 0.54
CA ALA A 89 -8.96 -15.01 0.75
C ALA A 89 -8.56 -15.95 -0.41
N ASN A 90 -8.37 -15.41 -1.63
CA ASN A 90 -8.20 -16.21 -2.85
C ASN A 90 -6.83 -16.02 -3.53
N HIS A 91 -6.09 -14.98 -3.17
CA HIS A 91 -4.78 -14.66 -3.74
C HIS A 91 -3.75 -14.42 -2.65
N ASP A 92 -2.52 -14.85 -2.90
CA ASP A 92 -1.38 -14.48 -2.08
C ASP A 92 -0.99 -13.03 -2.38
N ILE A 93 -1.40 -12.14 -1.49
CA ILE A 93 -1.05 -10.72 -1.48
C ILE A 93 -0.22 -10.38 -0.25
N SER A 94 0.38 -11.38 0.41
CA SER A 94 1.17 -11.18 1.63
C SER A 94 2.36 -10.24 1.39
N LEU A 95 2.73 -9.51 2.44
CA LEU A 95 3.89 -8.62 2.44
C LEU A 95 4.73 -8.95 3.67
N ASP A 96 6.01 -9.16 3.47
CA ASP A 96 6.95 -9.45 4.57
C ASP A 96 7.37 -8.18 5.31
N LEU A 97 7.40 -7.04 4.60
CA LEU A 97 7.88 -5.76 5.12
C LEU A 97 7.21 -4.60 4.36
N ILE A 98 6.89 -3.52 5.08
CA ILE A 98 6.48 -2.24 4.51
C ILE A 98 7.59 -1.23 4.72
N VAL A 99 8.04 -0.57 3.64
CA VAL A 99 8.90 0.62 3.74
C VAL A 99 8.01 1.86 3.61
N TYR A 100 7.88 2.62 4.69
CA TYR A 100 7.08 3.84 4.73
C TYR A 100 7.96 5.08 4.54
N LEU A 101 7.85 5.70 3.37
CA LEU A 101 8.52 6.97 3.06
C LEU A 101 7.68 8.12 3.65
N ARG A 102 8.06 8.58 4.85
CA ARG A 102 7.31 9.54 5.64
C ARG A 102 7.88 10.96 5.46
N CYS A 103 7.02 11.90 5.13
CA CYS A 103 7.33 13.34 5.15
C CYS A 103 6.09 14.14 5.55
N PRO A 104 6.25 15.40 6.00
CA PRO A 104 5.14 16.30 6.23
C PRO A 104 4.29 16.53 4.95
N PRO A 105 2.97 16.72 5.08
CA PRO A 105 2.09 17.02 3.94
C PRO A 105 2.55 18.23 3.11
N GLU A 106 3.09 19.26 3.75
CA GLU A 106 3.58 20.49 3.13
C GLU A 106 4.76 20.19 2.18
N VAL A 107 5.66 19.31 2.60
CA VAL A 107 6.81 18.87 1.80
C VAL A 107 6.34 18.06 0.60
N ALA A 108 5.37 17.16 0.80
CA ALA A 108 4.77 16.40 -0.30
C ALA A 108 4.03 17.32 -1.29
N TYR A 109 3.38 18.37 -0.79
CA TYR A 109 2.66 19.35 -1.60
C TYR A 109 3.60 20.17 -2.49
N GLU A 110 4.68 20.70 -1.95
CA GLU A 110 5.67 21.44 -2.74
C GLU A 110 6.34 20.55 -3.79
N ARG A 111 6.69 19.29 -3.43
CA ARG A 111 7.20 18.31 -4.41
C ARG A 111 6.20 17.99 -5.52
N ALA A 112 4.91 17.94 -5.21
CA ALA A 112 3.86 17.72 -6.21
C ALA A 112 3.77 18.90 -7.19
N LYS A 113 3.86 20.14 -6.69
CA LYS A 113 3.92 21.35 -7.52
C LYS A 113 5.16 21.39 -8.41
N GLU A 114 6.35 21.16 -7.84
CA GLU A 114 7.62 21.15 -8.57
C GLU A 114 7.62 20.12 -9.70
N ARG A 115 7.01 18.95 -9.46
CA ARG A 115 6.86 17.90 -10.47
C ARG A 115 5.97 18.33 -11.64
N GLY A 116 5.06 19.29 -11.44
CA GLY A 116 4.29 19.95 -12.50
C GLY A 116 3.35 19.02 -13.28
N ARG A 117 2.77 17.99 -12.66
CA ARG A 117 1.81 17.12 -13.33
C ARG A 117 0.48 17.86 -13.53
N PRO A 118 -0.03 17.99 -14.76
CA PRO A 118 -1.27 18.74 -15.01
C PRO A 118 -2.46 18.23 -14.21
N GLU A 119 -2.56 16.91 -14.01
CA GLU A 119 -3.68 16.31 -13.28
C GLU A 119 -3.64 16.64 -11.77
N GLU A 120 -2.46 16.90 -11.20
CA GLU A 120 -2.29 17.15 -9.77
C GLU A 120 -2.31 18.65 -9.41
N ALA A 121 -2.40 19.54 -10.41
CA ALA A 121 -2.32 20.99 -10.22
C ALA A 121 -3.41 21.55 -9.27
N HIS A 122 -4.53 20.86 -9.15
CA HIS A 122 -5.68 21.27 -8.34
C HIS A 122 -5.80 20.49 -7.02
N VAL A 123 -4.82 19.64 -6.68
CA VAL A 123 -4.83 18.91 -5.41
C VAL A 123 -4.63 19.91 -4.26
N PRO A 124 -5.58 20.07 -3.33
CA PRO A 124 -5.38 20.96 -2.19
C PRO A 124 -4.44 20.32 -1.17
N LEU A 125 -3.72 21.15 -0.40
CA LEU A 125 -2.88 20.69 0.71
C LEU A 125 -3.69 19.83 1.70
N GLU A 126 -4.93 20.21 1.98
CA GLU A 126 -5.85 19.48 2.85
C GLU A 126 -6.04 18.02 2.44
N TYR A 127 -6.11 17.74 1.13
CA TYR A 127 -6.19 16.36 0.63
C TYR A 127 -4.96 15.54 1.03
N LEU A 128 -3.76 16.15 0.95
CA LEU A 128 -2.51 15.49 1.34
C LEU A 128 -2.39 15.33 2.85
N GLN A 129 -2.93 16.27 3.64
CA GLN A 129 -3.01 16.17 5.10
C GLN A 129 -3.89 14.97 5.50
N GLN A 130 -5.10 14.87 4.94
CA GLN A 130 -6.00 13.72 5.18
C GLN A 130 -5.37 12.40 4.71
N LEU A 131 -4.68 12.40 3.57
CA LEU A 131 -3.98 11.21 3.11
C LEU A 131 -2.83 10.82 4.05
N HIS A 132 -2.08 11.79 4.56
CA HIS A 132 -1.06 11.56 5.58
C HIS A 132 -1.66 10.95 6.85
N GLU A 133 -2.75 11.50 7.37
CA GLU A 133 -3.44 10.98 8.56
C GLU A 133 -3.86 9.52 8.41
N THR A 134 -4.38 9.13 7.24
CA THR A 134 -4.72 7.72 7.01
C THR A 134 -3.51 6.80 6.94
N HIS A 135 -2.36 7.28 6.42
CA HIS A 135 -1.10 6.53 6.48
C HIS A 135 -0.60 6.40 7.92
N GLU A 136 -0.61 7.49 8.70
CA GLU A 136 -0.20 7.46 10.11
C GLU A 136 -1.10 6.52 10.93
N LYS A 137 -2.41 6.58 10.72
CA LYS A 137 -3.38 5.69 11.36
C LYS A 137 -3.12 4.23 11.04
N TRP A 138 -2.77 3.91 9.79
CA TRP A 138 -2.51 2.54 9.37
C TRP A 138 -1.10 2.04 9.73
N LEU A 139 -0.07 2.88 9.66
CA LEU A 139 1.32 2.41 9.76
C LEU A 139 1.95 2.68 11.12
N MET A 140 1.43 3.65 11.89
CA MET A 140 2.07 4.14 13.11
C MET A 140 1.19 4.05 14.37
N SER A 141 -0.14 3.93 14.22
CA SER A 141 -1.06 3.87 15.37
C SER A 141 -1.00 2.54 16.11
N GLU A 142 -1.17 2.57 17.44
CA GLU A 142 -1.28 1.37 18.29
C GLU A 142 -2.53 0.53 17.95
N ASP A 143 -3.64 1.19 17.60
CA ASP A 143 -4.91 0.54 17.22
C ASP A 143 -4.95 0.12 15.74
N SER A 144 -3.80 0.10 15.06
CA SER A 144 -3.75 -0.21 13.64
C SER A 144 -4.13 -1.67 13.36
N PRO A 145 -4.90 -1.95 12.29
CA PRO A 145 -5.09 -3.32 11.80
C PRO A 145 -3.85 -3.92 11.11
N ASN A 146 -2.76 -3.16 10.98
CA ASN A 146 -1.53 -3.62 10.33
C ASN A 146 -0.74 -4.58 11.24
N THR A 147 -0.45 -5.77 10.73
CA THR A 147 0.41 -6.76 11.40
C THR A 147 1.77 -6.91 10.71
N ILE A 148 2.01 -6.18 9.61
CA ILE A 148 3.22 -6.29 8.80
C ILE A 148 4.29 -5.36 9.40
N PRO A 149 5.54 -5.81 9.59
CA PRO A 149 6.63 -4.95 10.04
C PRO A 149 6.79 -3.70 9.16
N VAL A 150 6.98 -2.54 9.79
CA VAL A 150 7.15 -1.25 9.10
C VAL A 150 8.55 -0.70 9.39
N VAL A 151 9.27 -0.33 8.33
CA VAL A 151 10.50 0.46 8.40
C VAL A 151 10.16 1.85 7.88
N VAL A 152 10.35 2.86 8.73
CA VAL A 152 10.04 4.26 8.41
C VAL A 152 11.29 4.95 7.93
N PHE A 153 11.24 5.55 6.75
CA PHE A 153 12.26 6.46 6.26
C PHE A 153 11.73 7.88 6.37
N ASN A 154 12.44 8.75 7.09
CA ASN A 154 12.19 10.18 6.97
C ASN A 154 12.71 10.63 5.61
N VAL A 155 11.82 11.10 4.76
CA VAL A 155 12.17 11.63 3.43
C VAL A 155 11.97 13.14 3.35
N ASP A 156 11.85 13.83 4.48
CA ASP A 156 12.02 15.28 4.60
C ASP A 156 13.50 15.66 4.85
N THR A 157 14.38 15.02 4.10
CA THR A 157 15.84 15.10 4.23
C THR A 157 16.46 15.06 2.83
N THR A 158 17.78 15.18 2.78
CA THR A 158 18.55 15.03 1.53
C THR A 158 18.50 13.58 1.03
N ILE A 159 18.79 13.37 -0.27
CA ILE A 159 18.82 12.01 -0.83
C ILE A 159 19.94 11.19 -0.20
N GLU A 160 21.05 11.82 0.16
CA GLU A 160 22.20 11.22 0.85
C GLU A 160 21.78 10.65 2.21
N GLU A 161 21.00 11.40 3.00
CA GLU A 161 20.47 10.93 4.29
C GLU A 161 19.44 9.79 4.11
N VAL A 162 18.67 9.79 3.03
CA VAL A 162 17.77 8.67 2.70
C VAL A 162 18.58 7.42 2.30
N GLU A 163 19.68 7.58 1.56
CA GLU A 163 20.60 6.49 1.23
C GLU A 163 21.28 5.90 2.47
N GLU A 164 21.62 6.73 3.46
CA GLU A 164 22.14 6.27 4.75
C GLU A 164 21.09 5.44 5.51
N GLN A 165 19.85 5.91 5.58
CA GLN A 165 18.73 5.14 6.15
C GLN A 165 18.52 3.81 5.43
N TYR A 166 18.66 3.78 4.10
CA TYR A 166 18.64 2.55 3.31
C TYR A 166 19.77 1.61 3.71
N LYS A 167 21.02 2.09 3.74
CA LYS A 167 22.19 1.28 4.12
C LYS A 167 22.03 0.67 5.52
N MET A 168 21.51 1.44 6.48
CA MET A 168 21.24 0.97 7.84
C MET A 168 20.17 -0.14 7.92
N ASN A 169 19.23 -0.17 6.97
CA ASN A 169 18.12 -1.12 6.93
C ASN A 169 18.23 -2.14 5.79
N GLN A 170 19.35 -2.15 5.06
CA GLN A 170 19.51 -2.91 3.82
C GLN A 170 19.29 -4.41 4.05
N ASP A 171 19.85 -4.98 5.11
CA ASP A 171 19.70 -6.41 5.40
C ASP A 171 18.24 -6.79 5.69
N LYS A 172 17.47 -5.92 6.36
CA LYS A 172 16.04 -6.14 6.59
C LYS A 172 15.25 -6.07 5.28
N ILE A 173 15.51 -5.04 4.48
CA ILE A 173 14.82 -4.80 3.20
C ILE A 173 15.11 -5.94 2.20
N LEU A 174 16.33 -6.48 2.23
CA LEU A 174 16.73 -7.57 1.37
C LEU A 174 16.40 -8.97 1.93
N GLY A 175 15.74 -9.05 3.10
CA GLY A 175 15.38 -10.31 3.74
C GLY A 175 16.60 -11.13 4.22
N LEU A 176 17.73 -10.47 4.45
CA LEU A 176 18.98 -11.08 4.92
C LEU A 176 19.09 -11.13 6.46
N ASP A 177 18.24 -10.39 7.18
CA ASP A 177 18.18 -10.38 8.64
C ASP A 177 17.64 -11.73 9.16
N LYS A 178 18.53 -12.61 9.64
CA LYS A 178 18.25 -14.00 10.05
C LYS A 178 17.51 -14.13 11.39
N ARG A 179 16.73 -13.14 11.81
CA ARG A 179 16.02 -13.18 13.09
C ARG A 179 14.72 -14.03 12.99
N GLU A 180 14.90 -15.30 13.33
CA GLU A 180 13.94 -16.34 13.72
C GLU A 180 12.85 -16.76 12.73
N ILE A 181 13.22 -17.55 11.71
CA ILE A 181 12.38 -18.70 11.35
C ILE A 181 12.60 -19.72 12.47
N LYS A 182 11.78 -19.70 13.52
CA LYS A 182 11.68 -20.87 14.40
C LYS A 182 11.14 -21.99 13.52
N ASN A 183 12.01 -22.92 13.14
CA ASN A 183 11.59 -24.20 12.60
C ASN A 183 10.64 -24.78 13.64
N VAL A 184 9.34 -24.83 13.31
CA VAL A 184 8.36 -25.56 14.10
C VAL A 184 8.91 -26.97 14.23
N ASP A 185 9.23 -27.38 15.46
CA ASP A 185 9.74 -28.71 15.72
C ASP A 185 8.74 -29.75 15.21
N GLU A 186 9.23 -30.92 14.81
CA GLU A 186 8.39 -31.98 14.26
C GLU A 186 7.30 -32.41 15.26
N GLU A 187 7.54 -32.29 16.57
CA GLU A 187 6.58 -32.62 17.62
C GLU A 187 5.34 -31.71 17.60
N SER A 188 5.54 -30.42 17.32
CA SER A 188 4.51 -29.41 17.15
C SER A 188 3.72 -29.61 15.85
N LYS A 189 4.38 -30.07 14.78
CA LYS A 189 3.70 -30.48 13.53
C LYS A 189 2.86 -31.75 13.73
N GLU A 190 3.35 -32.70 14.52
CA GLU A 190 2.66 -33.94 14.88
C GLU A 190 1.39 -33.67 15.71
N LYS A 191 1.47 -32.73 16.67
CA LYS A 191 0.32 -32.28 17.46
C LYS A 191 -0.77 -31.65 16.60
N ILE A 192 -0.40 -30.75 15.69
CA ILE A 192 -1.36 -30.10 14.77
C ILE A 192 -2.02 -31.14 13.84
N LYS A 193 -1.26 -32.12 13.33
CA LYS A 193 -1.81 -33.23 12.54
C LYS A 193 -2.77 -34.12 13.32
N LYS A 194 -2.56 -34.31 14.64
CA LYS A 194 -3.51 -35.04 15.50
C LYS A 194 -4.78 -34.25 15.78
N THR A 195 -4.69 -32.93 15.90
CA THR A 195 -5.85 -32.07 16.17
C THR A 195 -6.74 -31.85 14.94
N LEU A 196 -6.20 -31.97 13.72
CA LEU A 196 -6.93 -31.74 12.47
C LEU A 196 -7.45 -33.01 11.78
N LYS A 197 -7.23 -34.20 12.35
CA LYS A 197 -7.87 -35.43 11.87
C LYS A 197 -9.20 -35.63 12.58
N PHE A 198 -10.29 -35.42 11.85
CA PHE A 198 -11.59 -36.07 12.13
C PHE A 198 -11.46 -37.58 11.90
#